data_AF-A0A5M6CEZ8-F1
#
_entry.id   AF-A0A5M6CEZ8-F1
#
_cell.length_a   1.000
_cell.length_b   1.000
_cell.length_c   1.000
_cell.angle_alpha   90.00
_cell.angle_beta   90.00
_cell.angle_gamma   90.00
#
_symmetry.space_group_name_H-M   'P 1'
#
loop_
_entity.id
_entity.type
_entity.pdbx_description
1 polymer ?
#
loop_
_entity_poly.entity_id
_entity_poly.type
_entity_poly.pdbx_seq_one_letter_code
_entity_poly.pdbx_strand_id
1 'polypeptide(L)'
;MALNKNLPLKFFQKREKDESGTEGSGSGVMPKWIKTDNVKEKSIYFRQVLSLVEPLIDEKVRQNNYIPTVMRLKINEDALAKRFRKEIASIFNVDKKMNLISVLDSELLLKIDNSLDLRKMITNLSKADQRILSDSIIMGIDAIENMEVYSPLIDVDFNSNSKIKVKLFDYGDNELNRILINSFENFCVNNSFQAKSTFYSADLNIYSITKVTEDTVTRLKEFDGIQFVRLQSKLDS
;
A
#
# COMPACT_ATOMS: atom_id res chain seq x y z
N MET A 1 53.47 -7.91 12.21
CA MET A 1 52.26 -8.74 12.37
C MET A 1 51.04 -7.89 12.00
N ALA A 2 50.45 -8.11 10.84
CA ALA A 2 49.27 -7.37 10.37
C ALA A 2 48.01 -8.09 10.85
N LEU A 3 47.14 -7.39 11.56
CA LEU A 3 45.83 -7.88 11.99
C LEU A 3 44.94 -8.07 10.74
N ASN A 4 44.61 -9.31 10.41
CA ASN A 4 43.58 -9.64 9.43
C ASN A 4 42.21 -9.11 9.92
N LYS A 5 41.77 -7.98 9.38
CA LYS A 5 40.40 -7.49 9.52
C LYS A 5 39.52 -8.24 8.52
N ASN A 6 38.87 -9.32 8.95
CA ASN A 6 37.82 -9.97 8.16
C ASN A 6 36.59 -9.05 8.11
N LEU A 7 36.47 -8.30 7.02
CA LEU A 7 35.22 -7.63 6.67
C LEU A 7 34.17 -8.72 6.32
N PRO A 8 32.93 -8.62 6.82
CA PRO A 8 31.89 -9.58 6.44
C PRO A 8 31.61 -9.48 4.94
N LEU A 9 31.89 -10.57 4.23
CA LEU A 9 31.49 -10.76 2.83
C LEU A 9 29.96 -10.89 2.78
N LYS A 10 29.29 -9.86 2.25
CA LYS A 10 27.86 -9.93 1.89
C LYS A 10 27.71 -10.75 0.62
N PHE A 11 27.20 -11.96 0.74
CA PHE A 11 26.76 -12.76 -0.39
C PHE A 11 25.40 -12.24 -0.87
N PHE A 12 25.36 -11.68 -2.08
CA PHE A 12 24.12 -11.38 -2.77
C PHE A 12 23.72 -12.59 -3.61
N GLN A 13 22.82 -13.41 -3.09
CA GLN A 13 22.19 -14.46 -3.90
C GLN A 13 21.16 -13.79 -4.81
N LYS A 14 21.24 -14.03 -6.13
CA LYS A 14 20.17 -13.61 -7.04
C LYS A 14 18.89 -14.33 -6.63
N ARG A 15 17.78 -13.59 -6.53
CA ARG A 15 16.45 -14.17 -6.28
C ARG A 15 16.12 -15.14 -7.42
N GLU A 16 15.48 -16.27 -7.10
CA GLU A 16 15.08 -17.28 -8.10
C GLU A 16 14.06 -16.73 -9.11
N LYS A 17 13.27 -15.73 -8.72
CA LYS A 17 12.32 -15.02 -9.58
C LYS A 17 12.42 -13.52 -9.32
N ASP A 18 12.68 -12.76 -10.38
CA ASP A 18 12.53 -11.30 -10.38
C ASP A 18 11.11 -11.00 -10.89
N GLU A 19 10.22 -10.58 -10.00
CA GLU A 19 8.83 -10.25 -10.34
C GLU A 19 8.72 -8.84 -10.95
N SER A 20 9.81 -8.08 -10.98
CA SER A 20 9.90 -6.86 -11.75
C SER A 20 10.50 -7.20 -13.12
N GLY A 21 9.70 -7.10 -14.19
CA GLY A 21 10.18 -7.33 -15.55
C GLY A 21 11.46 -6.51 -15.84
N THR A 22 12.46 -7.15 -16.43
CA THR A 22 13.71 -6.49 -16.84
C THR A 22 13.41 -5.44 -17.91
N GLU A 23 13.96 -4.24 -17.75
CA GLU A 23 13.81 -3.16 -18.72
C GLU A 23 14.44 -3.58 -20.05
N GLY A 24 13.61 -3.84 -21.07
CA GLY A 24 14.06 -3.92 -22.44
C GLY A 24 14.65 -2.56 -22.86
N SER A 25 15.78 -2.59 -23.57
CA SER A 25 16.47 -1.40 -24.10
C SER A 25 15.48 -0.38 -24.65
N GLY A 26 15.54 0.84 -24.09
CA GLY A 26 14.52 1.87 -24.20
C GLY A 26 14.32 2.44 -25.60
N SER A 27 13.55 1.74 -26.43
CA SER A 27 12.75 2.45 -27.42
C SER A 27 11.61 3.12 -26.65
N GLY A 28 11.59 4.45 -26.58
CA GLY A 28 10.47 5.24 -26.01
C GLY A 28 9.15 5.13 -26.79
N VAL A 29 8.95 3.99 -27.45
CA VAL A 29 7.78 3.66 -28.27
C VAL A 29 6.71 3.08 -27.36
N MET A 30 5.47 3.52 -27.56
CA MET A 30 4.31 3.04 -26.85
C MET A 30 4.19 1.50 -26.96
N PRO A 31 4.06 0.77 -25.83
CA PRO A 31 3.78 -0.66 -25.83
C PRO A 31 2.52 -1.03 -26.60
N LYS A 32 2.54 -2.17 -27.31
CA LYS A 32 1.41 -2.62 -28.14
C LYS A 32 0.15 -3.00 -27.35
N TRP A 33 0.32 -3.40 -26.10
CA TRP A 33 -0.81 -3.78 -25.24
C TRP A 33 -1.61 -2.58 -24.75
N ILE A 34 -1.08 -1.36 -24.89
CA ILE A 34 -1.76 -0.15 -24.43
C ILE A 34 -2.95 0.18 -25.31
N LYS A 35 -4.09 0.39 -24.66
CA LYS A 35 -5.37 0.74 -25.30
C LYS A 35 -5.68 2.21 -25.09
N THR A 36 -5.18 3.05 -25.99
CA THR A 36 -5.32 4.52 -25.92
C THR A 36 -6.78 5.00 -25.94
N ASP A 37 -7.65 4.25 -26.63
CA ASP A 37 -9.07 4.52 -26.78
C ASP A 37 -9.86 4.39 -25.47
N ASN A 38 -9.44 3.49 -24.56
CA ASN A 38 -10.13 3.24 -23.30
C ASN A 38 -9.64 4.11 -22.13
N VAL A 39 -8.58 4.88 -22.32
CA VAL A 39 -7.96 5.71 -21.26
C VAL A 39 -8.96 6.66 -20.62
N LYS A 40 -9.82 7.30 -21.43
CA LYS A 40 -10.81 8.27 -20.94
C LYS A 40 -11.85 7.60 -20.05
N GLU A 41 -12.38 6.45 -20.48
CA GLU A 41 -13.37 5.69 -19.73
C GLU A 41 -12.79 5.15 -18.41
N LYS A 42 -11.59 4.55 -18.45
CA LYS A 42 -10.86 4.14 -17.25
C LYS A 42 -10.64 5.30 -16.28
N SER A 43 -10.25 6.47 -16.80
CA SER A 43 -10.06 7.66 -15.97
C SER A 43 -11.36 8.10 -15.28
N ILE A 44 -12.49 8.11 -15.99
CA ILE A 44 -13.80 8.43 -15.41
C ILE A 44 -14.13 7.44 -14.30
N TYR A 45 -13.94 6.14 -14.53
CA TYR A 45 -14.16 5.10 -13.53
C TYR A 45 -13.28 5.32 -12.29
N PHE A 46 -11.96 5.51 -12.44
CA PHE A 46 -11.06 5.74 -11.30
C PHE A 46 -11.42 7.01 -10.51
N ARG A 47 -11.83 8.09 -11.19
CA ARG A 47 -12.32 9.30 -10.51
C ARG A 47 -13.59 9.01 -9.69
N GLN A 48 -14.51 8.20 -10.21
CA GLN A 48 -15.71 7.80 -9.47
C GLN A 48 -15.35 6.98 -8.23
N VAL A 49 -14.44 6.00 -8.35
CA VAL A 49 -13.98 5.21 -7.20
C VAL A 49 -13.30 6.11 -6.15
N LEU A 50 -12.44 7.04 -6.58
CA LEU A 50 -11.81 8.01 -5.67
C LEU A 50 -12.83 8.91 -4.98
N SER A 51 -13.88 9.37 -5.67
CA SER A 51 -14.93 10.18 -5.06
C SER A 51 -15.68 9.45 -3.94
N LEU A 52 -15.70 8.11 -3.92
CA LEU A 52 -16.25 7.34 -2.79
C LEU A 52 -15.40 7.44 -1.52
N VAL A 53 -14.15 7.89 -1.63
CA VAL A 53 -13.23 8.04 -0.50
C VAL A 53 -13.46 9.34 0.27
N GLU A 54 -14.00 10.39 -0.37
CA GLU A 54 -14.24 11.69 0.28
C GLU A 54 -15.10 11.57 1.56
N PRO A 55 -16.27 10.89 1.58
CA PRO A 55 -17.03 10.72 2.80
C PRO A 55 -16.30 9.93 3.89
N LEU A 56 -15.40 9.01 3.54
CA LEU A 56 -14.58 8.26 4.49
C LEU A 56 -13.56 9.18 5.19
N ILE A 57 -12.93 10.07 4.42
CA ILE A 57 -12.00 11.07 4.97
C ILE A 57 -12.74 12.05 5.87
N ASP A 58 -13.92 12.52 5.46
CA ASP A 58 -14.71 13.46 6.27
C ASP A 58 -15.15 12.84 7.60
N GLU A 59 -15.54 11.56 7.62
CA GLU A 59 -15.87 10.84 8.85
C GLU A 59 -14.65 10.68 9.76
N LYS A 60 -13.50 10.31 9.19
CA LYS A 60 -12.24 10.22 9.93
C LYS A 60 -11.88 11.53 10.63
N VAL A 61 -11.99 12.66 9.93
CA VAL A 61 -11.73 13.99 10.50
C VAL A 61 -12.69 14.29 11.65
N ARG A 62 -13.99 13.97 11.52
CA ARG A 62 -14.97 14.12 12.62
C ARG A 62 -14.61 13.30 13.85
N GLN A 63 -13.99 12.14 13.65
CA GLN A 63 -13.53 11.25 14.73
C GLN A 63 -12.11 11.57 15.23
N ASN A 64 -11.48 12.67 14.79
CA ASN A 64 -10.08 12.99 15.09
C ASN A 64 -9.09 11.88 14.69
N ASN A 65 -9.44 11.09 13.67
CA ASN A 65 -8.59 10.08 13.07
C ASN A 65 -7.91 10.66 11.83
N TYR A 66 -6.58 10.77 11.88
CA TYR A 66 -5.76 11.31 10.77
C TYR A 66 -4.92 10.23 10.09
N ILE A 67 -5.28 8.95 10.27
CA ILE A 67 -4.63 7.84 9.58
C ILE A 67 -5.06 7.87 8.09
N PRO A 68 -4.09 7.89 7.15
CA PRO A 68 -4.40 7.91 5.72
C PRO A 68 -5.34 6.79 5.30
N THR A 69 -6.21 7.06 4.34
CA THR A 69 -6.96 6.00 3.67
C THR A 69 -6.09 5.36 2.60
N VAL A 70 -6.05 4.03 2.56
CA VAL A 70 -5.26 3.28 1.58
C VAL A 70 -6.17 2.69 0.52
N MET A 71 -5.75 2.78 -0.73
CA MET A 71 -6.36 2.14 -1.87
C MET A 71 -5.45 1.07 -2.44
N ARG A 72 -6.06 0.05 -3.01
CA ARG A 72 -5.39 -1.03 -3.73
C ARG A 72 -5.53 -0.78 -5.23
N LEU A 73 -4.41 -0.73 -5.93
CA LEU A 73 -4.35 -0.63 -7.39
C LEU A 73 -3.89 -1.97 -7.95
N LYS A 74 -4.75 -2.65 -8.70
CA LYS A 74 -4.35 -3.85 -9.45
C LYS A 74 -3.65 -3.43 -10.73
N ILE A 75 -2.41 -3.88 -10.92
CA ILE A 75 -1.59 -3.52 -12.07
C ILE A 75 -1.73 -4.59 -13.15
N ASN A 76 -1.77 -4.14 -14.40
CA ASN A 76 -1.75 -5.02 -15.56
C ASN A 76 -0.45 -5.85 -15.55
N GLU A 77 -0.54 -7.15 -15.77
CA GLU A 77 0.62 -8.05 -15.81
C GLU A 77 1.67 -7.62 -16.85
N ASP A 78 1.23 -7.03 -17.97
CA ASP A 78 2.10 -6.45 -18.99
C ASP A 78 2.77 -5.12 -18.57
N ALA A 79 2.36 -4.57 -17.43
CA ALA A 79 2.77 -3.28 -16.88
C ALA A 79 3.56 -3.38 -15.56
N LEU A 80 4.09 -4.55 -15.21
CA LEU A 80 4.86 -4.76 -13.95
C LEU A 80 6.24 -4.08 -13.94
N ALA A 81 6.73 -3.65 -15.10
CA ALA A 81 8.03 -2.99 -15.22
C ALA A 81 8.08 -1.63 -14.49
N LYS A 82 9.27 -1.26 -14.01
CA LYS A 82 9.51 -0.03 -13.21
C LYS A 82 9.03 1.25 -13.89
N ARG A 83 9.13 1.34 -15.22
CA ARG A 83 8.67 2.52 -15.98
C ARG A 83 7.20 2.83 -15.74
N PHE A 84 6.31 1.82 -15.74
CA PHE A 84 4.88 2.05 -15.57
C PHE A 84 4.54 2.45 -14.14
N ARG A 85 5.27 1.92 -13.15
CA ARG A 85 5.17 2.39 -11.76
C ARG A 85 5.48 3.88 -11.64
N LYS A 86 6.47 4.39 -12.40
CA LYS A 86 6.79 5.82 -12.46
C LYS A 86 5.65 6.62 -13.10
N GLU A 87 5.03 6.10 -14.16
CA GLU A 87 3.89 6.77 -14.79
C GLU A 87 2.65 6.80 -13.88
N ILE A 88 2.35 5.71 -13.17
CA ILE A 88 1.32 5.67 -12.12
C ILE A 88 1.66 6.68 -11.01
N ALA A 89 2.91 6.71 -10.56
CA ALA A 89 3.38 7.65 -9.54
C ALA A 89 3.20 9.11 -9.99
N SER A 90 3.37 9.43 -11.28
CA SER A 90 3.17 10.78 -11.81
C SER A 90 1.72 11.27 -11.67
N ILE A 91 0.75 10.34 -11.61
CA ILE A 91 -0.67 10.64 -11.42
C ILE A 91 -0.97 10.84 -9.94
N PHE A 92 -0.45 9.97 -9.08
CA PHE A 92 -0.90 9.90 -7.68
C PHE A 92 0.03 10.57 -6.66
N ASN A 93 1.32 10.74 -6.95
CA ASN A 93 2.20 11.51 -6.06
C ASN A 93 1.87 13.00 -6.20
N VAL A 94 1.37 13.58 -5.12
CA VAL A 94 0.94 14.98 -5.07
C VAL A 94 1.76 15.72 -4.01
N ASP A 95 1.98 17.02 -4.23
CA ASP A 95 2.73 17.89 -3.30
C ASP A 95 4.14 17.39 -2.92
N LYS A 96 4.83 16.77 -3.89
CA LYS A 96 6.16 16.17 -3.69
C LYS A 96 6.18 15.03 -2.65
N LYS A 97 5.01 14.53 -2.24
CA LYS A 97 4.87 13.39 -1.35
C LYS A 97 4.86 12.10 -2.18
N MET A 98 5.46 11.05 -1.62
CA MET A 98 5.34 9.70 -2.17
C MET A 98 4.03 9.09 -1.63
N ASN A 99 2.99 9.08 -2.46
CA ASN A 99 1.69 8.53 -2.11
C ASN A 99 1.57 7.04 -2.48
N LEU A 100 2.42 6.52 -3.35
CA LEU A 100 2.55 5.08 -3.57
C LEU A 100 3.52 4.46 -2.56
N ILE A 101 3.01 3.61 -1.65
CA ILE A 101 3.76 3.18 -0.46
C ILE A 101 4.27 1.74 -0.50
N SER A 102 3.66 0.87 -1.30
CA SER A 102 4.06 -0.54 -1.33
C SER A 102 3.75 -1.23 -2.65
N VAL A 103 4.53 -2.27 -2.93
CA VAL A 103 4.30 -3.23 -4.02
C VAL A 103 4.05 -4.58 -3.36
N LEU A 104 2.89 -5.18 -3.63
CA LEU A 104 2.57 -6.56 -3.28
C LEU A 104 2.37 -7.30 -4.61
N ASP A 105 3.37 -8.03 -5.08
CA ASP A 105 3.36 -8.74 -6.36
C ASP A 105 2.93 -7.83 -7.55
N SER A 106 1.66 -7.92 -7.95
CA SER A 106 1.01 -7.14 -9.02
C SER A 106 0.08 -6.02 -8.52
N GLU A 107 0.21 -5.63 -7.26
CA GLU A 107 -0.61 -4.60 -6.63
C GLU A 107 0.26 -3.44 -6.14
N LEU A 108 -0.25 -2.21 -6.28
CA LEU A 108 0.31 -1.02 -5.65
C LEU A 108 -0.65 -0.50 -4.58
N LEU A 109 -0.08 -0.03 -3.48
CA LEU A 109 -0.83 0.65 -2.43
C LEU A 109 -0.70 2.16 -2.57
N LEU A 110 -1.83 2.83 -2.61
CA LEU A 110 -1.95 4.29 -2.71
C LEU A 110 -2.47 4.84 -1.38
N LYS A 111 -1.69 5.66 -0.68
CA LYS A 111 -2.16 6.42 0.48
C LYS A 111 -2.75 7.78 0.08
N ILE A 112 -3.86 8.13 0.72
CA ILE A 112 -4.55 9.39 0.58
C ILE A 112 -4.63 10.01 1.97
N ASP A 113 -3.79 11.03 2.21
CA ASP A 113 -3.62 11.59 3.54
C ASP A 113 -4.82 12.45 3.96
N ASN A 114 -5.47 13.13 3.00
CA ASN A 114 -6.58 14.06 3.25
C ASN A 114 -7.33 14.41 1.95
N SER A 115 -8.40 15.21 2.06
CA SER A 115 -9.25 15.60 0.93
C SER A 115 -8.54 16.48 -0.11
N LEU A 116 -7.47 17.20 0.27
CA LEU A 116 -6.69 17.99 -0.69
C LEU A 116 -5.87 17.08 -1.61
N ASP A 117 -5.23 16.05 -1.04
CA ASP A 117 -4.54 15.01 -1.81
C ASP A 117 -5.50 14.33 -2.80
N LEU A 118 -6.67 13.91 -2.30
CA LEU A 118 -7.71 13.27 -3.10
C LEU A 118 -8.11 14.12 -4.32
N ARG A 119 -8.39 15.40 -4.11
CA ARG A 119 -8.77 16.34 -5.19
C ARG A 119 -7.67 16.51 -6.23
N LYS A 120 -6.40 16.55 -5.80
CA LYS A 120 -5.25 16.66 -6.72
C LYS A 120 -5.09 15.40 -7.56
N MET A 121 -5.26 14.22 -6.97
CA MET A 121 -5.24 12.94 -7.70
C MET A 121 -6.36 12.86 -8.73
N ILE A 122 -7.60 13.25 -8.36
CA ILE A 122 -8.75 13.33 -9.28
C ILE A 122 -8.47 14.32 -10.42
N THR A 123 -7.86 15.47 -10.11
CA THR A 123 -7.46 16.47 -11.11
C THR A 123 -6.37 15.95 -12.05
N ASN A 124 -5.43 15.14 -11.55
CA ASN A 124 -4.43 14.51 -12.41
C ASN A 124 -5.06 13.49 -13.36
N LEU A 125 -6.02 12.69 -12.89
CA LEU A 125 -6.78 11.78 -13.73
C LEU A 125 -7.62 12.52 -14.79
N SER A 126 -8.19 13.69 -14.48
CA SER A 126 -8.98 14.48 -15.44
C SER A 126 -8.16 15.03 -16.61
N LYS A 127 -6.83 14.96 -16.57
CA LYS A 127 -5.99 15.20 -17.75
C LYS A 127 -6.30 14.24 -18.90
N ALA A 128 -6.89 13.07 -18.61
CA ALA A 128 -7.42 12.16 -19.62
C ALA A 128 -8.55 12.75 -20.50
N ASP A 129 -9.16 13.87 -20.08
CA ASP A 129 -10.21 14.56 -20.84
C ASP A 129 -9.63 15.59 -21.84
N GLN A 130 -8.31 15.82 -21.81
CA GLN A 130 -7.65 16.73 -22.73
C GLN A 130 -7.66 16.21 -24.16
N ARG A 131 -7.71 17.13 -25.13
CA ARG A 131 -7.69 16.80 -26.57
C ARG A 131 -6.42 16.08 -27.00
N ILE A 132 -5.29 16.42 -26.39
CA ILE A 132 -3.98 15.82 -26.64
C ILE A 132 -3.50 15.24 -25.32
N LEU A 133 -3.33 13.92 -25.30
CA LEU A 133 -2.88 13.18 -24.12
C LEU A 133 -1.36 12.99 -24.18
N SER A 134 -0.70 13.09 -23.02
CA SER A 134 0.69 12.67 -22.91
C SER A 134 0.80 11.16 -22.77
N ASP A 135 1.88 10.58 -23.29
CA ASP A 135 2.16 9.14 -23.14
C ASP A 135 2.20 8.73 -21.67
N SER A 136 2.66 9.62 -20.79
CA SER A 136 2.68 9.42 -19.34
C SER A 136 1.28 9.19 -18.75
N ILE A 137 0.31 10.02 -19.12
CA ILE A 137 -1.09 9.87 -18.65
C ILE A 137 -1.69 8.58 -19.22
N ILE A 138 -1.47 8.29 -20.49
CA ILE A 138 -1.96 7.07 -21.13
C ILE A 138 -1.38 5.83 -20.44
N MET A 139 -0.05 5.75 -20.32
CA MET A 139 0.65 4.63 -19.71
C MET A 139 0.27 4.47 -18.24
N GLY A 140 0.19 5.55 -17.47
CA GLY A 140 -0.15 5.50 -16.05
C GLY A 140 -1.58 5.02 -15.79
N ILE A 141 -2.54 5.47 -16.59
CA ILE A 141 -3.94 5.05 -16.46
C ILE A 141 -4.13 3.62 -16.96
N ASP A 142 -3.57 3.29 -18.13
CA ASP A 142 -3.83 1.98 -18.73
C ASP A 142 -3.08 0.83 -18.04
N ALA A 143 -1.95 1.13 -17.37
CA ALA A 143 -1.25 0.19 -16.50
C ALA A 143 -2.08 -0.27 -15.30
N ILE A 144 -3.14 0.45 -14.93
CA ILE A 144 -4.04 0.07 -13.84
C ILE A 144 -5.22 -0.70 -14.44
N GLU A 145 -5.44 -1.91 -13.93
CA GLU A 145 -6.61 -2.72 -14.27
C GLU A 145 -7.81 -2.32 -13.42
N ASN A 146 -7.59 -2.15 -12.11
CA ASN A 146 -8.64 -1.87 -11.16
C ASN A 146 -8.14 -1.04 -9.98
N MET A 147 -9.05 -0.33 -9.32
CA MET A 147 -8.81 0.43 -8.10
C MET A 147 -9.96 0.18 -7.11
N GLU A 148 -9.61 0.05 -5.83
CA GLU A 148 -10.60 -0.10 -4.76
C GLU A 148 -10.03 0.39 -3.42
N VAL A 149 -10.92 0.63 -2.46
CA VAL A 149 -10.51 0.93 -1.08
C VAL A 149 -9.92 -0.34 -0.46
N TYR A 150 -8.74 -0.21 0.15
CA TYR A 150 -8.08 -1.35 0.76
C TYR A 150 -8.85 -1.85 1.98
N SER A 151 -8.98 -3.17 2.10
CA SER A 151 -9.45 -3.83 3.32
C SER A 151 -8.35 -4.76 3.84
N PRO A 152 -8.13 -4.84 5.16
CA PRO A 152 -7.13 -5.73 5.76
C PRO A 152 -7.24 -7.18 5.27
N LEU A 153 -6.11 -7.78 4.91
CA LEU A 153 -6.05 -9.20 4.57
C LEU A 153 -6.10 -10.03 5.85
N ILE A 154 -7.17 -10.79 6.05
CA ILE A 154 -7.39 -11.61 7.24
C ILE A 154 -7.25 -13.09 6.89
N ASP A 155 -6.26 -13.75 7.50
CA ASP A 155 -5.98 -15.18 7.35
C ASP A 155 -5.82 -15.81 8.74
N VAL A 156 -6.96 -16.10 9.36
CA VAL A 156 -7.03 -16.64 10.72
C VAL A 156 -7.97 -17.84 10.76
N ASP A 157 -7.51 -18.92 11.38
CA ASP A 157 -8.32 -20.08 11.73
C ASP A 157 -8.56 -20.08 13.26
N PHE A 158 -9.83 -20.19 13.65
CA PHE A 158 -10.30 -20.01 15.03
C PHE A 158 -10.06 -21.28 15.86
N ASN A 159 -8.79 -21.64 16.05
CA ASN A 159 -8.39 -22.62 17.05
C ASN A 159 -7.98 -21.91 18.35
N SER A 160 -8.47 -22.41 19.49
CA SER A 160 -8.59 -21.71 20.79
C SER A 160 -7.29 -21.28 21.48
N ASN A 161 -6.13 -21.44 20.85
CA ASN A 161 -4.82 -21.02 21.36
C ASN A 161 -3.96 -20.29 20.32
N SER A 162 -4.56 -19.80 19.24
CA SER A 162 -3.84 -19.14 18.15
C SER A 162 -3.39 -17.73 18.54
N LYS A 163 -2.08 -17.51 18.45
CA LYS A 163 -1.44 -16.19 18.45
C LYS A 163 -1.58 -15.62 17.03
N ILE A 164 -1.98 -14.36 16.89
CA ILE A 164 -2.03 -13.69 15.58
C ILE A 164 -0.93 -12.65 15.46
N LYS A 165 -0.52 -12.44 14.23
CA LYS A 165 0.39 -11.38 13.79
C LYS A 165 -0.43 -10.32 13.07
N VAL A 166 -0.40 -9.09 13.58
CA VAL A 166 -0.98 -7.91 12.96
C VAL A 166 0.16 -7.09 12.37
N LYS A 167 0.07 -6.73 11.09
CA LYS A 167 1.00 -5.80 10.45
C LYS A 167 0.26 -4.54 10.08
N LEU A 168 0.76 -3.39 10.51
CA LEU A 168 0.24 -2.08 10.12
C LEU A 168 0.89 -1.64 8.79
N PHE A 169 0.35 -0.60 8.16
CA PHE A 169 1.02 0.01 7.00
C PHE A 169 2.30 0.72 7.39
N ASP A 170 3.25 0.72 6.44
CA ASP A 170 4.37 1.64 6.42
C ASP A 170 4.06 2.68 5.34
N TYR A 171 3.85 3.92 5.75
CA TYR A 171 3.51 5.03 4.86
C TYR A 171 4.72 5.69 4.20
N GLY A 172 5.94 5.24 4.49
CA GLY A 172 7.17 5.90 4.05
C GLY A 172 7.35 7.31 4.65
N ASP A 173 6.61 7.61 5.72
CA ASP A 173 6.62 8.87 6.46
C ASP A 173 6.66 8.57 7.96
N ASN A 174 7.73 8.99 8.62
CA ASN A 174 7.97 8.67 10.03
C ASN A 174 6.91 9.25 10.97
N GLU A 175 6.35 10.41 10.63
CA GLU A 175 5.34 11.05 11.47
C GLU A 175 3.99 10.33 11.35
N LEU A 176 3.57 10.01 10.12
CA LEU A 176 2.37 9.20 9.88
C LEU A 176 2.49 7.79 10.49
N ASN A 177 3.66 7.17 10.37
CA ASN A 177 3.93 5.87 10.97
C ASN A 177 3.84 5.93 12.51
N ARG A 178 4.37 6.98 13.14
CA ARG A 178 4.26 7.19 14.59
C ARG A 178 2.80 7.41 15.02
N ILE A 179 2.03 8.20 14.27
CA ILE A 179 0.60 8.41 14.52
C ILE A 179 -0.15 7.07 14.46
N LEU A 180 0.09 6.27 13.42
CA LEU A 180 -0.54 4.95 13.26
C LEU A 180 -0.19 4.00 14.42
N ILE A 181 1.09 3.94 14.82
CA ILE A 181 1.54 3.13 15.95
C ILE A 181 0.80 3.53 17.23
N ASN A 182 0.83 4.82 17.59
CA ASN A 182 0.18 5.32 18.81
C ASN A 182 -1.34 5.05 18.79
N SER A 183 -1.98 5.28 17.65
CA SER A 183 -3.42 5.00 17.48
C SER A 183 -3.73 3.52 17.65
N PHE A 184 -2.90 2.62 17.12
CA PHE A 184 -3.09 1.18 17.26
C PHE A 184 -2.86 0.69 18.69
N GLU A 185 -1.84 1.20 19.38
CA GLU A 185 -1.59 0.86 20.79
C GLU A 185 -2.75 1.32 21.69
N ASN A 186 -3.23 2.56 21.50
CA ASN A 186 -4.41 3.07 22.21
C ASN A 186 -5.65 2.23 21.90
N PHE A 187 -5.85 1.87 20.64
CA PHE A 187 -6.93 0.97 20.23
C PHE A 187 -6.82 -0.39 20.94
N CYS A 188 -5.63 -1.00 21.01
CA CYS A 188 -5.44 -2.26 21.72
C CYS A 188 -5.77 -2.14 23.21
N VAL A 189 -5.32 -1.06 23.88
CA VAL A 189 -5.63 -0.80 25.29
C VAL A 189 -7.13 -0.65 25.52
N ASN A 190 -7.80 0.17 24.71
CA ASN A 190 -9.24 0.43 24.82
C ASN A 190 -10.09 -0.84 24.60
N ASN A 191 -9.59 -1.78 23.80
CA ASN A 191 -10.25 -3.06 23.53
C ASN A 191 -9.73 -4.22 24.40
N SER A 192 -8.86 -3.94 25.39
CA SER A 192 -8.27 -4.96 26.28
C SER A 192 -7.50 -6.07 25.54
N PHE A 193 -6.92 -5.76 24.38
CA PHE A 193 -6.12 -6.70 23.60
C PHE A 193 -4.74 -6.91 24.23
N GLN A 194 -4.30 -8.17 24.32
CA GLN A 194 -2.94 -8.51 24.76
C GLN A 194 -1.97 -8.39 23.58
N ALA A 195 -1.75 -7.17 23.13
CA ALA A 195 -0.82 -6.83 22.06
C ALA A 195 0.61 -6.67 22.59
N LYS A 196 1.58 -7.21 21.88
CA LYS A 196 3.01 -7.00 22.11
C LYS A 196 3.70 -6.66 20.78
N SER A 197 4.44 -5.56 20.76
CA SER A 197 5.33 -5.26 19.64
C SER A 197 6.39 -6.36 19.50
N THR A 198 6.66 -6.79 18.27
CA THR A 198 7.67 -7.82 18.00
C THR A 198 9.03 -7.17 17.72
N PHE A 199 9.98 -7.33 18.64
CA PHE A 199 11.35 -6.79 18.54
C PHE A 199 12.21 -7.63 17.59
N TYR A 200 11.97 -7.57 16.29
CA TYR A 200 12.89 -8.14 15.29
C TYR A 200 13.64 -7.08 14.47
N SER A 201 13.19 -5.83 14.50
CA SER A 201 13.98 -4.61 14.26
C SER A 201 13.16 -3.39 14.73
N ALA A 202 13.81 -2.26 15.00
CA ALA A 202 13.15 -1.02 15.45
C ALA A 202 12.16 -0.42 14.43
N ASP A 203 12.06 -0.99 13.24
CA ASP A 203 11.30 -0.49 12.10
C ASP A 203 10.02 -1.31 11.80
N LEU A 204 9.73 -2.37 12.57
CA LEU A 204 8.59 -3.24 12.27
C LEU A 204 7.34 -2.78 13.01
N ASN A 205 6.42 -2.23 12.24
CA ASN A 205 5.01 -1.95 12.56
C ASN A 205 4.17 -3.24 12.71
N ILE A 206 4.72 -4.23 13.44
CA ILE A 206 4.18 -5.58 13.61
C ILE A 206 3.91 -5.86 15.08
N TYR A 207 2.72 -6.34 15.35
CA TYR A 207 2.25 -6.72 16.68
C TYR A 207 1.86 -8.18 16.70
N SER A 208 2.06 -8.79 17.86
CA SER A 208 1.44 -10.05 18.20
C SER A 208 0.31 -9.85 19.18
N ILE A 209 -0.84 -10.48 18.91
CA ILE A 209 -1.98 -10.51 19.83
C ILE A 209 -2.25 -11.95 20.28
N THR A 210 -2.41 -12.14 21.58
CA THR A 210 -2.77 -13.42 22.21
C THR A 210 -4.21 -13.42 22.70
N LYS A 211 -4.78 -14.61 22.94
CA LYS A 211 -6.18 -14.82 23.37
C LYS A 211 -7.19 -14.24 22.37
N VAL A 212 -6.98 -14.55 21.10
CA VAL A 212 -7.78 -14.03 19.99
C VAL A 212 -9.16 -14.66 20.00
N THR A 213 -10.19 -13.82 19.92
CA THR A 213 -11.60 -14.19 19.75
C THR A 213 -12.10 -13.75 18.38
N GLU A 214 -13.29 -14.20 17.97
CA GLU A 214 -13.97 -13.66 16.78
C GLU A 214 -14.17 -12.15 16.88
N ASP A 215 -14.58 -11.64 18.05
CA ASP A 215 -14.72 -10.19 18.32
C ASP A 215 -13.39 -9.44 18.13
N THR A 216 -12.26 -10.04 18.53
CA THR A 216 -10.93 -9.45 18.32
C THR A 216 -10.70 -9.22 16.83
N VAL A 217 -11.00 -10.21 15.99
CA VAL A 217 -10.80 -10.13 14.53
C VAL A 217 -11.76 -9.12 13.91
N THR A 218 -13.02 -9.08 14.33
CA THR A 218 -14.01 -8.10 13.85
C THR A 218 -13.55 -6.67 14.13
N ARG A 219 -13.13 -6.37 15.37
CA ARG A 219 -12.61 -5.05 15.72
C ARG A 219 -11.33 -4.69 14.96
N LEU A 220 -10.43 -5.65 14.75
CA LEU A 220 -9.22 -5.43 13.95
C LEU A 220 -9.53 -5.09 12.48
N LYS A 221 -10.62 -5.63 11.91
CA LYS A 221 -11.04 -5.27 10.54
C LYS A 221 -11.50 -3.81 10.43
N GLU A 222 -12.03 -3.25 11.51
CA GLU A 222 -12.54 -1.88 11.56
C GLU A 222 -11.44 -0.83 11.79
N PHE A 223 -10.26 -1.26 12.28
CA PHE A 223 -9.17 -0.34 12.55
C PHE A 223 -8.44 0.09 11.27
N ASP A 224 -8.36 1.40 11.07
CA ASP A 224 -7.62 2.00 9.97
C ASP A 224 -6.12 1.79 10.07
N GLY A 225 -5.53 1.31 8.98
CA GLY A 225 -4.07 1.24 8.87
C GLY A 225 -3.47 -0.13 9.15
N ILE A 226 -4.30 -1.17 9.30
CA ILE A 226 -3.83 -2.56 9.27
C ILE A 226 -3.65 -3.02 7.82
N GLN A 227 -2.47 -3.52 7.51
CA GLN A 227 -2.18 -4.20 6.25
C GLN A 227 -2.74 -5.63 6.29
N PHE A 228 -2.36 -6.44 7.29
CA PHE A 228 -2.87 -7.81 7.40
C PHE A 228 -2.95 -8.30 8.84
N VAL A 229 -3.76 -9.33 9.03
CA VAL A 229 -3.83 -10.16 10.23
C VAL A 229 -3.68 -11.62 9.80
N ARG A 230 -2.69 -12.32 10.36
CA ARG A 230 -2.44 -13.74 10.04
C ARG A 230 -2.17 -14.56 11.29
N LEU A 231 -2.36 -15.87 11.22
CA LEU A 231 -1.85 -16.78 12.26
C LEU A 231 -0.34 -16.64 12.41
N GLN A 232 0.13 -16.56 13.65
CA GLN A 232 1.55 -16.61 13.94
C GLN A 232 1.99 -18.06 14.10
N SER A 233 2.76 -18.56 13.14
CA SER A 233 3.32 -19.91 13.20
C SER A 233 4.36 -19.99 14.34
N LYS A 234 4.50 -21.17 14.97
CA LYS A 234 5.46 -21.39 16.07
C LYS A 234 6.94 -21.21 15.66
N LEU A 235 7.24 -21.14 14.36
CA LEU A 235 8.60 -21.07 13.81
C LEU A 235 9.20 -19.65 13.84
N ASP A 236 8.40 -18.61 14.10
CA ASP A 236 8.86 -17.21 14.13
C ASP A 236 9.12 -16.71 15.58
N SER A 237 9.52 -17.60 16.51
CA SER A 237 9.79 -17.25 17.92
C SER A 237 11.27 -17.08 18.17
#